data_AF-A0A4T0T3E9-F1
#
_entry.id   AF-A0A4T0T3E9-F1
#
_cell.length_a   1.000
_cell.length_b   1.000
_cell.length_c   1.000
_cell.angle_alpha   90.00
_cell.angle_beta   90.00
_cell.angle_gamma   90.00
#
_symmetry.space_group_name_H-M   'P 1'
#
loop_
_entity.id
_entity.type
_entity.pdbx_description
1 polymer ?
#
loop_
_entity_poly.entity_id
_entity_poly.type
_entity_poly.pdbx_seq_one_letter_code
_entity_poly.pdbx_strand_id
1 'polypeptide(L)'
;MAQMNPFTVAEEDNIIQARLSNDEKGLRQLSKRLFNSKSQQDYQSTLIELQRFKLQMNRSHLFESAIRVQSIEAEAERERMEEECNSIVEQNKQLLFELEQAQLDRQRKMEYDALASEILGYPSRDDSSQAIDALENSIRQLHETKELQRNTFSKRAVTFAEILDACERLRGDVGAEAEEGRRRALLEMELEGEAEQQPQKSKLDPSAAVFEPTQSKKADLEEGEEDEEQ
;
A
#
# COMPACT_ATOMS: atom_id res chain seq x y z
N MET A 1 -31.85 -41.76 64.24
CA MET A 1 -30.42 -41.46 64.51
C MET A 1 -30.04 -40.31 63.60
N ALA A 2 -29.79 -39.11 64.15
CA ALA A 2 -29.43 -37.96 63.34
C ALA A 2 -27.98 -38.14 62.84
N GLN A 3 -27.80 -38.23 61.53
CA GLN A 3 -26.49 -38.21 60.90
C GLN A 3 -25.87 -36.83 61.14
N MET A 4 -24.79 -36.77 61.93
CA MET A 4 -23.97 -35.57 62.01
C MET A 4 -23.18 -35.46 60.71
N ASN A 5 -23.46 -34.42 59.92
CA ASN A 5 -22.60 -34.06 58.80
C ASN A 5 -21.20 -33.72 59.34
N PRO A 6 -20.11 -34.22 58.72
CA PRO A 6 -18.76 -33.85 59.10
C PRO A 6 -18.56 -32.35 58.84
N PHE A 7 -18.00 -31.65 59.83
CA PHE A 7 -17.69 -30.23 59.73
C PHE A 7 -16.69 -29.97 58.61
N THR A 8 -16.78 -28.81 57.97
CA THR A 8 -15.77 -28.35 57.02
C THR A 8 -14.51 -27.90 57.78
N VAL A 9 -13.34 -27.95 57.12
CA VAL A 9 -12.05 -27.58 57.74
C VAL A 9 -12.08 -26.16 58.34
N ALA A 10 -12.76 -25.22 57.68
CA ALA A 10 -12.94 -23.86 58.19
C ALA A 10 -13.82 -23.78 59.44
N GLU A 11 -14.85 -24.63 59.54
CA GLU A 11 -15.70 -24.72 60.74
C GLU A 11 -14.95 -25.35 61.91
N GLU A 12 -14.12 -26.36 61.65
CA GLU A 12 -13.28 -26.98 62.67
C GLU A 12 -12.26 -25.99 63.25
N ASP A 13 -11.58 -25.22 62.39
CA ASP A 13 -10.64 -24.17 62.82
C ASP A 13 -11.33 -23.07 63.64
N ASN A 14 -12.54 -22.67 63.24
CA ASN A 14 -13.34 -21.70 64.01
C ASN A 14 -13.74 -22.25 65.40
N ILE A 15 -14.12 -23.53 65.49
CA ILE A 15 -14.43 -24.18 66.77
C ILE A 15 -13.17 -24.29 67.65
N ILE A 16 -12.02 -24.59 67.06
CA ILE A 16 -10.74 -24.68 67.77
C ILE A 16 -10.32 -23.30 68.28
N GLN A 17 -10.40 -22.24 67.46
CA GLN A 17 -10.13 -20.87 67.87
C GLN A 17 -11.06 -20.41 68.99
N ALA A 18 -12.37 -20.68 68.86
CA ALA A 18 -13.35 -20.35 69.90
C ALA A 18 -13.01 -21.06 71.23
N ARG A 19 -12.61 -22.34 71.20
CA ARG A 19 -12.20 -23.07 72.39
C ARG A 19 -10.87 -22.59 72.98
N LEU A 20 -9.92 -22.17 72.14
CA LEU A 20 -8.65 -21.61 72.60
C LEU A 20 -8.82 -20.22 73.22
N SER A 21 -9.77 -19.43 72.72
CA SER A 21 -10.09 -18.09 73.24
C SER A 21 -10.78 -18.14 74.62
N ASN A 22 -11.53 -19.20 74.90
CA ASN A 22 -12.29 -19.36 76.13
C ASN A 22 -11.47 -20.11 77.19
N ASP A 23 -10.59 -19.41 77.91
CA ASP A 23 -9.74 -20.01 78.95
C ASP A 23 -10.52 -20.34 80.23
N GLU A 24 -11.32 -21.41 80.16
CA GLU A 24 -12.08 -21.94 81.29
C GLU A 24 -11.19 -22.52 82.40
N LYS A 25 -9.89 -22.73 82.15
CA LYS A 25 -8.98 -23.31 83.15
C LYS A 25 -8.76 -22.33 84.31
N GLY A 26 -8.63 -21.04 84.02
CA GLY A 26 -8.51 -20.00 85.04
C GLY A 26 -9.72 -19.97 85.97
N LEU A 27 -10.93 -20.00 85.40
CA LEU A 27 -12.18 -20.01 86.15
C LEU A 27 -12.36 -21.30 86.98
N ARG A 28 -12.03 -22.47 86.41
CA ARG A 28 -12.09 -23.76 87.12
C ARG A 28 -11.11 -23.82 88.29
N GLN A 29 -9.90 -23.31 88.13
CA GLN A 29 -8.90 -23.24 89.21
C GLN A 29 -9.35 -22.30 90.33
N LEU A 30 -9.87 -21.13 89.96
CA LEU A 30 -10.39 -20.13 90.91
C LEU A 30 -11.55 -20.70 91.73
N SER A 31 -12.53 -21.31 91.05
CA SER A 31 -13.67 -21.99 91.67
C SER A 31 -13.20 -23.08 92.65
N LYS A 32 -12.29 -23.96 92.22
CA LYS A 32 -11.75 -25.02 93.07
C LYS A 32 -11.04 -24.47 94.31
N ARG A 33 -10.28 -23.37 94.22
CA ARG A 33 -9.60 -22.79 95.39
C ARG A 33 -10.56 -22.07 96.33
N LEU A 34 -11.57 -21.38 95.79
CA LEU A 34 -12.62 -20.73 96.57
C LEU A 34 -13.38 -21.73 97.45
N PHE A 35 -13.76 -22.89 96.91
CA PHE A 35 -14.46 -23.92 97.68
C PHE A 35 -13.57 -24.67 98.69
N ASN A 36 -12.26 -24.68 98.48
CA ASN A 36 -11.31 -25.37 99.35
C ASN A 36 -10.60 -24.42 100.35
N SER A 37 -10.93 -23.13 100.38
CA SER A 37 -10.31 -22.17 101.29
C SER A 37 -10.74 -22.43 102.73
N LYS A 38 -9.80 -22.75 103.63
CA LYS A 38 -10.10 -23.03 105.05
C LYS A 38 -9.38 -22.10 106.02
N SER A 39 -8.32 -21.44 105.57
CA SER A 39 -7.54 -20.49 106.36
C SER A 39 -7.62 -19.06 105.80
N GLN A 40 -7.33 -18.07 106.65
CA GLN A 40 -7.24 -16.67 106.23
C GLN A 40 -6.16 -16.45 105.15
N GLN A 41 -5.10 -17.26 105.15
CA GLN A 41 -4.05 -17.23 104.13
C GLN A 41 -4.56 -17.75 102.76
N ASP A 42 -5.41 -18.77 102.76
CA ASP A 42 -6.05 -19.28 101.52
C ASP A 42 -6.98 -18.23 100.91
N TYR A 43 -7.73 -17.49 101.74
CA TYR A 43 -8.58 -16.39 101.29
C TYR A 43 -7.80 -15.25 100.63
N GLN A 44 -6.60 -14.93 101.15
CA GLN A 44 -5.74 -13.93 100.52
C GLN A 44 -5.20 -14.42 99.16
N SER A 45 -4.85 -15.71 99.04
CA SER A 45 -4.43 -16.31 97.76
C SER A 45 -5.55 -16.30 96.73
N THR A 46 -6.78 -16.68 97.12
CA THR A 46 -7.93 -16.69 96.20
C THR A 46 -8.29 -15.29 95.72
N LEU A 47 -8.16 -14.27 96.57
CA LEU A 47 -8.35 -12.87 96.18
C LEU A 47 -7.32 -12.43 95.14
N ILE A 48 -6.05 -12.79 95.31
CA ILE A 48 -4.99 -12.48 94.34
C ILE A 48 -5.28 -13.16 93.00
N GLU A 49 -5.72 -14.42 93.01
CA GLU A 49 -6.09 -15.14 91.79
C GLU A 49 -7.33 -14.55 91.10
N LEU A 50 -8.32 -14.07 91.87
CA LEU A 50 -9.48 -13.38 91.33
C LEU A 50 -9.06 -12.10 90.60
N GLN A 51 -8.13 -11.33 91.20
CA GLN A 51 -7.57 -10.13 90.57
C GLN A 51 -6.79 -10.47 89.29
N ARG A 52 -6.01 -11.57 89.29
CA ARG A 52 -5.31 -12.06 88.10
C ARG A 52 -6.28 -12.48 86.99
N PHE A 53 -7.34 -13.20 87.34
CA PHE A 53 -8.38 -13.61 86.39
C PHE A 53 -9.12 -12.39 85.80
N LYS A 54 -9.47 -11.40 86.64
CA LYS A 54 -10.04 -10.13 86.18
C LYS A 54 -9.11 -9.41 85.20
N LEU A 55 -7.82 -9.33 85.51
CA LEU A 55 -6.83 -8.72 84.62
C LEU A 55 -6.71 -9.48 83.29
N GLN A 56 -6.75 -10.81 83.32
CA GLN A 56 -6.73 -11.66 82.13
C GLN A 56 -7.95 -11.42 81.23
N MET A 57 -9.16 -11.34 81.81
CA MET A 57 -10.38 -11.02 81.06
C MET A 57 -10.32 -9.63 80.42
N ASN A 58 -9.87 -8.63 81.17
CA ASN A 58 -9.68 -7.28 80.64
C ASN A 58 -8.67 -7.26 79.48
N ARG A 59 -7.58 -8.05 79.59
CA ARG A 59 -6.59 -8.18 78.51
C ARG A 59 -7.19 -8.84 77.26
N SER A 60 -7.97 -9.91 77.41
CA SER A 60 -8.63 -10.55 76.26
C SER A 60 -9.60 -9.60 75.56
N HIS A 61 -10.41 -8.84 76.31
CA HIS A 61 -11.31 -7.84 75.71
C HIS A 61 -10.54 -6.75 74.95
N LEU A 62 -9.42 -6.27 75.50
CA LEU A 62 -8.58 -5.29 74.81
C LEU A 62 -7.97 -5.87 73.52
N PHE A 63 -7.56 -7.14 73.56
CA PHE A 63 -7.02 -7.86 72.41
C PHE A 63 -8.07 -8.05 71.31
N GLU A 64 -9.29 -8.46 71.65
CA GLU A 64 -10.42 -8.56 70.71
C GLU A 64 -10.73 -7.20 70.07
N SER A 65 -10.78 -6.13 70.88
CA SER A 65 -10.97 -4.78 70.35
C SER A 65 -9.86 -4.35 69.40
N ALA A 66 -8.60 -4.68 69.71
CA ALA A 66 -7.46 -4.35 68.87
C ALA A 66 -7.48 -5.14 67.54
N ILE A 67 -7.74 -6.45 67.60
CA ILE A 67 -7.91 -7.28 66.39
C ILE A 67 -9.03 -6.73 65.51
N ARG A 68 -10.17 -6.35 66.12
CA ARG A 68 -11.30 -5.84 65.34
C ARG A 68 -10.92 -4.59 64.57
N VAL A 69 -10.23 -3.63 65.21
CA VAL A 69 -9.76 -2.41 64.54
C VAL A 69 -8.77 -2.77 63.43
N GLN A 70 -7.81 -3.64 63.73
CA GLN A 70 -6.80 -4.05 62.76
C GLN A 70 -7.40 -4.78 61.54
N SER A 71 -8.43 -5.61 61.74
CA SER A 71 -9.14 -6.29 60.64
C SER A 71 -9.82 -5.28 59.72
N ILE A 72 -10.50 -4.28 60.29
CA ILE A 72 -11.17 -3.23 59.53
C ILE A 72 -10.15 -2.41 58.73
N GLU A 73 -9.03 -2.04 59.34
CA GLU A 73 -7.95 -1.30 58.65
C GLU A 73 -7.32 -2.14 57.53
N ALA A 74 -7.10 -3.43 57.76
CA ALA A 74 -6.55 -4.33 56.75
C ALA A 74 -7.53 -4.56 55.59
N GLU A 75 -8.83 -4.63 55.86
CA GLU A 75 -9.87 -4.71 54.82
C GLU A 75 -9.91 -3.41 53.99
N ALA A 76 -9.90 -2.25 54.63
CA ALA A 76 -9.88 -0.95 53.94
C ALA A 76 -8.59 -0.72 53.13
N GLU A 77 -7.44 -1.24 53.59
CA GLU A 77 -6.20 -1.21 52.80
C GLU A 77 -6.26 -2.17 51.61
N ARG A 78 -6.85 -3.36 51.79
CA ARG A 78 -7.08 -4.30 50.68
C ARG A 78 -7.96 -3.70 49.59
N GLU A 79 -9.05 -3.04 49.96
CA GLU A 79 -9.95 -2.38 48.99
C GLU A 79 -9.21 -1.30 48.20
N ARG A 80 -8.41 -0.45 48.88
CA ARG A 80 -7.58 0.56 48.20
C ARG A 80 -6.56 -0.04 47.24
N MET A 81 -5.84 -1.08 47.66
CA MET A 81 -4.89 -1.77 46.77
C MET A 81 -5.60 -2.41 45.57
N GLU A 82 -6.83 -2.92 45.75
CA GLU A 82 -7.61 -3.50 44.67
C GLU A 82 -8.07 -2.45 43.66
N GLU A 83 -8.52 -1.27 44.13
CA GLU A 83 -8.82 -0.12 43.27
C GLU A 83 -7.61 0.34 42.46
N GLU A 84 -6.44 0.46 43.09
CA GLU A 84 -5.20 0.82 42.42
C GLU A 84 -4.77 -0.24 41.39
N CYS A 85 -4.86 -1.53 41.74
CA CYS A 85 -4.58 -2.63 40.81
C CYS A 85 -5.51 -2.56 39.59
N ASN A 86 -6.80 -2.33 39.81
CA ASN A 86 -7.79 -2.22 38.74
C ASN A 86 -7.48 -1.02 37.83
N SER A 87 -7.15 0.14 38.41
CA SER A 87 -6.73 1.32 37.64
C SER A 87 -5.49 1.04 36.79
N ILE A 88 -4.47 0.37 37.34
CA ILE A 88 -3.24 0.02 36.60
C ILE A 88 -3.57 -0.95 35.46
N VAL A 89 -4.45 -1.92 35.68
CA VAL A 89 -4.89 -2.86 34.66
C VAL A 89 -5.62 -2.14 33.53
N GLU A 90 -6.47 -1.16 33.83
CA GLU A 90 -7.14 -0.34 32.81
C GLU A 90 -6.16 0.52 32.01
N GLN A 91 -5.21 1.17 32.67
CA GLN A 91 -4.14 1.92 32.00
C GLN A 91 -3.31 1.03 31.07
N ASN A 92 -2.95 -0.16 31.52
CA ASN A 92 -2.23 -1.12 30.67
C ASN A 92 -3.06 -1.54 29.44
N LYS A 93 -4.38 -1.74 29.60
CA LYS A 93 -5.26 -2.03 28.45
C LYS A 93 -5.29 -0.87 27.45
N GLN A 94 -5.35 0.37 27.93
CA GLN A 94 -5.31 1.57 27.08
C GLN A 94 -3.98 1.66 26.33
N LEU A 95 -2.84 1.49 27.02
CA LEU A 95 -1.52 1.50 26.41
C LEU A 95 -1.33 0.40 25.36
N LEU A 96 -1.88 -0.80 25.60
CA LEU A 96 -1.86 -1.87 24.61
C LEU A 96 -2.65 -1.50 23.35
N PHE A 97 -3.82 -0.88 23.50
CA PHE A 97 -4.61 -0.40 22.37
C PHE A 97 -3.89 0.71 21.58
N GLU A 98 -3.31 1.69 22.27
CA GLU A 98 -2.52 2.76 21.64
C GLU A 98 -1.30 2.20 20.90
N LEU A 99 -0.64 1.18 21.47
CA LEU A 99 0.48 0.51 20.83
C LEU A 99 0.04 -0.21 19.54
N GLU A 100 -1.08 -0.91 19.57
CA GLU A 100 -1.64 -1.57 18.38
C GLU A 100 -1.98 -0.55 17.29
N GLN A 101 -2.62 0.57 17.66
CA GLN A 101 -2.92 1.65 16.74
C GLN A 101 -1.65 2.25 16.13
N ALA A 102 -0.63 2.52 16.94
CA ALA A 102 0.65 3.05 16.47
C ALA A 102 1.38 2.07 15.53
N GLN A 103 1.25 0.75 15.76
CA GLN A 103 1.80 -0.27 14.87
C GLN A 103 1.08 -0.28 13.52
N LEU A 104 -0.26 -0.19 13.51
CA LEU A 104 -1.04 -0.09 12.27
C LEU A 104 -0.69 1.17 11.47
N ASP A 105 -0.56 2.31 12.13
CA ASP A 105 -0.19 3.56 11.46
C ASP A 105 1.23 3.49 10.89
N ARG A 106 2.17 2.84 11.60
CA ARG A 106 3.50 2.55 11.06
C ARG A 106 3.43 1.64 9.83
N GLN A 107 2.62 0.59 9.84
CA GLN A 107 2.44 -0.30 8.69
C GLN A 107 1.93 0.46 7.47
N ARG A 108 0.85 1.23 7.63
CA ARG A 108 0.31 2.09 6.56
C ARG A 108 1.35 3.08 6.04
N LYS A 109 2.15 3.68 6.93
CA LYS A 109 3.22 4.59 6.51
C LYS A 109 4.29 3.88 5.68
N MET A 110 4.70 2.67 6.06
CA MET A 110 5.63 1.87 5.26
C MET A 110 5.04 1.51 3.90
N GLU A 111 3.74 1.20 3.82
CA GLU A 111 3.05 0.97 2.55
C GLU A 111 3.02 2.24 1.68
N TYR A 112 2.75 3.40 2.27
CA TYR A 112 2.81 4.67 1.55
C TYR A 112 4.22 5.02 1.09
N ASP A 113 5.25 4.77 1.90
CA ASP A 113 6.64 4.99 1.51
C ASP A 113 7.06 4.05 0.36
N ALA A 114 6.59 2.80 0.37
CA ALA A 114 6.81 1.84 -0.72
C ALA A 114 6.07 2.24 -2.01
N LEU A 115 4.82 2.69 -1.91
CA LEU A 115 4.09 3.22 -3.07
C LEU A 115 4.74 4.51 -3.59
N ALA A 116 5.23 5.37 -2.69
CA ALA A 116 5.91 6.59 -3.08
C ALA A 116 7.21 6.28 -3.83
N SER A 117 8.00 5.29 -3.39
CA SER A 117 9.21 4.89 -4.11
C SER A 117 8.90 4.29 -5.48
N GLU A 118 7.82 3.51 -5.60
CA GLU A 118 7.34 3.00 -6.89
C GLU A 118 6.90 4.15 -7.81
N ILE A 119 6.14 5.12 -7.29
CA ILE A 119 5.68 6.30 -8.05
C ILE A 119 6.87 7.14 -8.54
N LEU A 120 7.91 7.30 -7.71
CA LEU A 120 9.13 8.02 -8.09
C LEU A 120 9.92 7.34 -9.21
N GLY A 121 9.68 6.05 -9.48
CA GLY A 121 10.23 5.35 -10.64
C GLY A 121 9.64 5.80 -11.98
N TYR A 122 8.48 6.46 -11.97
CA TYR A 122 7.85 7.00 -13.16
C TYR A 122 8.27 8.45 -13.42
N PRO A 123 8.29 8.91 -14.69
CA PRO A 123 8.56 10.30 -15.00
C PRO A 123 7.56 11.23 -14.34
N SER A 124 7.97 12.47 -14.08
CA SER A 124 7.08 13.45 -13.49
C SER A 124 5.82 13.62 -14.36
N ARG A 125 4.71 13.95 -13.69
CA ARG A 125 3.47 14.29 -14.39
C ARG A 125 3.67 15.47 -15.34
N ASP A 126 4.55 16.41 -14.99
CA ASP A 126 4.87 17.54 -15.85
C ASP A 126 5.66 17.09 -17.09
N ASP A 127 6.72 16.28 -16.90
CA ASP A 127 7.54 15.75 -18.01
C ASP A 127 6.70 14.95 -19.01
N SER A 128 5.81 14.10 -18.52
CA SER A 128 4.89 13.35 -19.37
C SER A 128 3.89 14.25 -20.11
N SER A 129 3.42 15.32 -19.47
CA SER A 129 2.55 16.31 -20.12
C SER A 129 3.30 17.08 -21.22
N GLN A 130 4.53 17.52 -20.95
CA GLN A 130 5.39 18.16 -21.95
C GLN A 130 5.68 17.22 -23.13
N ALA A 131 5.93 15.94 -22.87
CA ALA A 131 6.13 14.93 -23.91
C ALA A 131 4.87 14.73 -24.77
N ILE A 132 3.68 14.69 -24.15
CA ILE A 132 2.40 14.63 -24.87
C ILE A 132 2.23 15.87 -25.74
N ASP A 133 2.41 17.08 -25.19
CA ASP A 133 2.28 18.34 -25.93
C ASP A 133 3.26 18.40 -27.13
N ALA A 134 4.49 17.94 -26.94
CA ALA A 134 5.48 17.84 -28.01
C ALA A 134 5.05 16.88 -29.12
N LEU A 135 4.53 15.70 -28.76
CA LEU A 135 4.01 14.72 -29.71
C LEU A 135 2.78 15.23 -30.45
N GLU A 136 1.85 15.89 -29.75
CA GLU A 136 0.66 16.49 -30.36
C GLU A 136 1.02 17.58 -31.38
N ASN A 137 2.00 18.43 -31.04
CA ASN A 137 2.52 19.43 -31.97
C ASN A 137 3.19 18.79 -33.19
N SER A 138 3.97 17.72 -33.00
CA SER A 138 4.57 16.95 -34.10
C SER A 138 3.51 16.32 -35.00
N ILE A 139 2.47 15.71 -34.43
CA ILE A 139 1.33 15.15 -35.16
C ILE A 139 0.63 16.24 -35.98
N ARG A 140 0.40 17.42 -35.38
CA ARG A 140 -0.21 18.56 -36.08
C ARG A 140 0.63 18.99 -37.28
N GLN A 141 1.95 19.12 -37.12
CA GLN A 141 2.87 19.46 -38.21
C GLN A 141 2.89 18.40 -39.32
N LEU A 142 2.83 17.11 -38.97
CA LEU A 142 2.74 16.03 -39.95
C LEU A 142 1.44 16.09 -40.74
N HIS A 143 0.31 16.39 -40.10
CA HIS A 143 -0.97 16.59 -40.79
C HIS A 143 -0.92 17.77 -41.76
N GLU A 144 -0.38 18.91 -41.35
CA GLU A 144 -0.20 20.08 -42.21
C GLU A 144 0.70 19.78 -43.41
N THR A 145 1.83 19.09 -43.16
CA THR A 145 2.77 18.69 -44.22
C THR A 145 2.11 17.72 -45.18
N LYS A 146 1.33 16.75 -44.69
CA LYS A 146 0.58 15.80 -45.50
C LYS A 146 -0.46 16.50 -46.37
N GLU A 147 -1.20 17.46 -45.82
CA GLU A 147 -2.17 18.26 -46.60
C GLU A 147 -1.48 19.11 -47.66
N LEU A 148 -0.35 19.74 -47.33
CA LEU A 148 0.45 20.50 -48.29
C LEU A 148 0.96 19.60 -49.42
N GLN A 149 1.51 18.44 -49.09
CA GLN A 149 1.93 17.45 -50.08
C GLN A 149 0.77 17.00 -50.95
N ARG A 150 -0.37 16.62 -50.36
CA ARG A 150 -1.60 16.25 -51.10
C ARG A 150 -2.02 17.35 -52.08
N ASN A 151 -2.01 18.61 -51.63
CA ASN A 151 -2.32 19.76 -52.47
C ASN A 151 -1.30 19.94 -53.61
N THR A 152 -0.01 19.79 -53.34
CA THR A 152 1.02 19.87 -54.40
C THR A 152 0.91 18.73 -55.41
N PHE A 153 0.64 17.50 -54.97
CA PHE A 153 0.41 16.36 -55.87
C PHE A 153 -0.83 16.55 -56.71
N SER A 154 -1.93 17.06 -56.14
CA SER A 154 -3.14 17.37 -56.89
C SER A 154 -2.90 18.43 -57.96
N LYS A 155 -2.22 19.54 -57.62
CA LYS A 155 -1.82 20.57 -58.59
C LYS A 155 -0.95 19.98 -59.71
N ARG A 156 0.06 19.17 -59.37
CA ARG A 156 0.93 18.51 -60.34
C ARG A 156 0.14 17.57 -61.26
N ALA A 157 -0.79 16.80 -60.71
CA ALA A 157 -1.64 15.91 -61.50
C ALA A 157 -2.47 16.69 -62.54
N VAL A 158 -3.04 17.84 -62.15
CA VAL A 158 -3.74 18.73 -63.10
C VAL A 158 -2.79 19.26 -64.17
N THR A 159 -1.62 19.79 -63.79
CA THR A 159 -0.65 20.30 -64.79
C THR A 159 -0.15 19.21 -65.74
N PHE A 160 0.03 17.97 -65.25
CA PHE A 160 0.41 16.85 -66.11
C PHE A 160 -0.72 16.45 -67.06
N ALA A 161 -1.98 16.48 -66.59
CA ALA A 161 -3.13 16.26 -67.47
C ALA A 161 -3.20 17.34 -68.57
N GLU A 162 -2.97 18.61 -68.24
CA GLU A 162 -2.93 19.70 -69.24
C GLU A 162 -1.81 19.51 -70.28
N ILE A 163 -0.63 19.05 -69.86
CA ILE A 163 0.48 18.73 -70.77
C ILE A 163 0.12 17.55 -71.67
N LEU A 164 -0.50 16.49 -71.12
CA LEU A 164 -0.95 15.34 -71.90
C LEU A 164 -1.99 15.75 -72.93
N ASP A 165 -2.99 16.55 -72.55
CA ASP A 165 -3.99 17.10 -73.46
C ASP A 165 -3.32 17.95 -74.57
N ALA A 166 -2.32 18.76 -74.23
CA ALA A 166 -1.57 19.54 -75.22
C ALA A 166 -0.76 18.64 -76.18
N CYS A 167 -0.14 17.57 -75.68
CA CYS A 167 0.55 16.57 -76.50
C CYS A 167 -0.44 15.80 -77.41
N GLU A 168 -1.64 15.47 -76.92
CA GLU A 168 -2.69 14.83 -77.72
C GLU A 168 -3.20 15.77 -78.82
N ARG A 169 -3.40 17.06 -78.52
CA ARG A 169 -3.75 18.08 -79.52
C ARG A 169 -2.66 18.22 -80.57
N LEU A 170 -1.39 18.40 -80.17
CA LEU A 170 -0.26 18.46 -81.10
C LEU A 170 -0.14 17.20 -81.96
N ARG A 171 -0.37 16.02 -81.38
CA ARG A 171 -0.40 14.76 -82.15
C ARG A 171 -1.55 14.74 -83.15
N GLY A 172 -2.72 15.26 -82.77
CA GLY A 172 -3.87 15.46 -83.65
C GLY A 172 -3.54 16.42 -84.79
N ASP A 173 -2.95 17.58 -84.48
CA ASP A 173 -2.57 18.62 -85.45
C ASP A 173 -1.50 18.10 -86.42
N VAL A 174 -0.45 17.45 -85.94
CA VAL A 174 0.59 16.81 -86.78
C VAL A 174 -0.02 15.66 -87.61
N GLY A 175 -0.96 14.91 -87.06
CA GLY A 175 -1.70 13.88 -87.80
C GLY A 175 -2.54 14.46 -88.93
N ALA A 176 -3.26 15.54 -88.66
CA ALA A 176 -4.08 16.27 -89.63
C ALA A 176 -3.20 16.93 -90.70
N GLU A 177 -2.09 17.57 -90.31
CA GLU A 177 -1.11 18.17 -91.23
C GLU A 177 -0.43 17.10 -92.09
N ALA A 178 -0.12 15.92 -91.54
CA ALA A 178 0.42 14.81 -92.32
C ALA A 178 -0.63 14.18 -93.26
N GLU A 179 -1.92 14.22 -92.93
CA GLU A 179 -3.00 13.81 -93.81
C GLU A 179 -3.27 14.87 -94.89
N GLU A 180 -3.24 16.15 -94.56
CA GLU A 180 -3.30 17.26 -95.52
C GLU A 180 -2.08 17.30 -96.44
N GLY A 181 -0.88 17.01 -95.91
CA GLY A 181 0.34 16.84 -96.68
C GLY A 181 0.24 15.63 -97.61
N ARG A 182 -0.35 14.52 -97.16
CA ARG A 182 -0.68 13.38 -98.04
C ARG A 182 -1.74 13.72 -99.08
N ARG A 183 -2.78 14.46 -98.73
CA ARG A 183 -3.81 14.91 -99.68
C ARG A 183 -3.23 15.90 -100.69
N ARG A 184 -2.37 16.82 -100.27
CA ARG A 184 -1.62 17.73 -101.16
C ARG A 184 -0.68 16.96 -102.06
N ALA A 185 0.12 16.04 -101.53
CA ALA A 185 1.02 15.20 -102.32
C ALA A 185 0.25 14.29 -103.31
N LEU A 186 -0.93 13.81 -102.95
CA LEU A 186 -1.79 13.01 -103.83
C LEU A 186 -2.40 13.89 -104.94
N LEU A 187 -2.79 15.13 -104.63
CA LEU A 187 -3.28 16.12 -105.59
C LEU A 187 -2.16 16.64 -106.51
N GLU A 188 -0.93 16.71 -105.99
CA GLU A 188 0.30 17.04 -106.72
C GLU A 188 0.73 15.87 -107.63
N MET A 189 0.60 14.61 -107.17
CA MET A 189 0.73 13.41 -108.01
C MET A 189 -0.38 13.25 -109.06
N GLU A 190 -1.56 13.85 -108.85
CA GLU A 190 -2.63 13.92 -109.86
C GLU A 190 -2.35 14.98 -110.94
N LEU A 191 -1.46 15.95 -110.68
CA LEU A 191 -1.10 17.02 -111.61
C LEU A 191 0.28 16.87 -112.26
N GLU A 192 1.18 16.08 -111.66
CA GLU A 192 2.49 15.74 -112.24
C GLU A 192 2.68 14.22 -112.26
N GLY A 193 2.73 13.68 -113.47
CA GLY A 193 3.20 12.32 -113.71
C GLY A 193 4.68 12.18 -113.34
N GLU A 194 4.95 11.10 -112.61
CA GLU A 194 6.22 10.38 -112.49
C GLU A 194 7.46 11.15 -111.99
N ALA A 195 7.89 10.86 -110.75
CA ALA A 195 9.26 10.38 -110.49
C ALA A 195 9.40 9.82 -109.06
N GLU A 196 9.75 8.53 -109.01
CA GLU A 196 10.28 7.82 -107.84
C GLU A 196 11.66 8.38 -107.43
N GLN A 197 11.92 8.53 -106.12
CA GLN A 197 13.11 7.97 -105.45
C GLN A 197 13.15 8.22 -103.91
N GLN A 198 12.88 7.13 -103.21
CA GLN A 198 13.43 6.56 -101.97
C GLN A 198 14.09 7.40 -100.83
N PRO A 199 13.89 6.96 -99.56
CA PRO A 199 14.22 7.71 -98.36
C PRO A 199 15.65 7.50 -97.86
N GLN A 200 16.28 8.59 -97.40
CA GLN A 200 17.56 8.54 -96.70
C GLN A 200 17.38 8.00 -95.26
N LYS A 201 17.84 6.77 -95.04
CA LYS A 201 17.99 6.15 -93.71
C LYS A 201 19.17 6.79 -92.97
N SER A 202 18.88 7.62 -91.96
CA SER A 202 19.88 8.07 -90.98
C SER A 202 20.27 6.91 -90.06
N LYS A 203 21.57 6.59 -90.05
CA LYS A 203 22.20 5.56 -89.22
C LYS A 203 22.19 5.98 -87.75
N LEU A 204 21.53 5.19 -86.90
CA LEU A 204 21.75 5.16 -85.45
C LEU A 204 22.74 4.00 -85.15
N ASP A 205 23.76 4.29 -84.36
CA ASP A 205 24.80 3.34 -83.95
C ASP A 205 24.23 2.21 -83.08
N PRO A 206 24.45 0.92 -83.41
CA PRO A 206 24.00 -0.22 -82.62
C PRO A 206 24.95 -0.59 -81.46
N SER A 207 25.78 0.35 -80.97
CA SER A 207 26.73 0.11 -79.87
C SER A 207 26.65 1.10 -78.71
N ALA A 208 25.51 1.78 -78.54
CA ALA A 208 25.26 2.55 -77.32
C ALA A 208 24.98 1.58 -76.15
N ALA A 209 25.84 1.61 -75.14
CA ALA A 209 25.75 0.78 -73.94
C ALA A 209 24.46 1.06 -73.13
N VAL A 210 23.86 -0.02 -72.61
CA VAL A 210 22.69 0.01 -71.73
C VAL A 210 23.06 0.72 -70.42
N PHE A 211 22.30 1.75 -70.07
CA PHE A 211 22.42 2.45 -68.79
C PHE A 211 21.71 1.65 -67.70
N GLU A 212 22.46 1.06 -66.77
CA GLU A 212 21.94 0.45 -65.54
C GLU A 212 22.19 1.39 -64.34
N PRO A 213 21.16 1.79 -63.57
CA PRO A 213 21.36 2.55 -62.35
C PRO A 213 21.96 1.65 -61.28
N THR A 214 23.16 2.01 -60.83
CA THR A 214 23.87 1.37 -59.73
C THR A 214 23.10 1.50 -58.42
N GLN A 215 22.77 0.36 -57.81
CA GLN A 215 22.32 0.30 -56.42
C GLN A 215 23.45 0.76 -55.50
N SER A 216 23.24 1.89 -54.83
CA SER A 216 24.12 2.38 -53.78
C SER A 216 24.12 1.39 -52.60
N LYS A 217 25.32 0.87 -52.31
CA LYS A 217 25.71 0.11 -51.11
C LYS A 217 25.07 0.67 -49.85
N LYS A 218 24.34 -0.18 -49.11
CA LYS A 218 24.19 -0.07 -47.65
C LYS A 218 25.56 -0.36 -47.04
N ALA A 219 26.17 0.66 -46.47
CA ALA A 219 27.31 0.51 -45.59
C ALA A 219 26.81 0.02 -44.23
N ASP A 220 27.43 -1.07 -43.78
CA ASP A 220 27.42 -1.52 -42.40
C ASP A 220 27.89 -0.39 -41.48
N LEU A 221 27.14 -0.16 -40.42
CA LEU A 221 27.55 0.60 -39.25
C LEU A 221 27.34 -0.33 -38.06
N GLU A 222 28.37 -1.14 -37.82
CA GLU A 222 28.74 -1.57 -36.48
C GLU A 222 29.19 -0.34 -35.69
N GLU A 223 28.48 -0.02 -34.62
CA GLU A 223 29.09 0.58 -33.43
C GLU A 223 28.58 -0.22 -32.24
N GLY A 224 29.48 -1.02 -31.68
CA GLY A 224 29.42 -1.42 -30.30
C GLY A 224 30.18 -0.42 -29.44
N GLU A 225 29.74 -0.29 -28.20
CA GLU A 225 30.46 0.03 -26.95
C GLU A 225 29.38 -0.13 -25.86
N GLU A 226 29.49 -1.09 -24.92
CA GLU A 226 30.24 -0.96 -23.65
C GLU A 226 29.70 0.27 -22.87
N ASP A 227 29.21 0.23 -21.63
CA ASP A 227 29.52 -0.61 -20.47
C ASP A 227 28.52 -0.32 -19.33
N GLU A 228 28.54 -1.23 -18.33
CA GLU A 228 28.42 -1.02 -16.88
C GLU A 228 27.44 0.03 -16.29
N GLU A 229 26.55 -0.40 -15.39
CA GLU A 229 26.77 -0.27 -13.93
C GLU A 229 25.61 -0.90 -13.14
N GLN A 230 25.90 -1.12 -11.85
CA GLN A 230 25.23 -1.96 -10.86
C GLN A 230 23.92 -1.40 -10.30
#